data_AF-A0A1V2PJN0-F1
#
_entry.id   AF-A0A1V2PJN0-F1
#
_cell.length_a   1.000
_cell.length_b   1.000
_cell.length_c   1.000
_cell.angle_alpha   90.00
_cell.angle_beta   90.00
_cell.angle_gamma   90.00
#
_symmetry.space_group_name_H-M   'P 1'
#
loop_
_entity.id
_entity.type
_entity.pdbx_description
1 polymer ?
#
loop_
_entity_poly.entity_id
_entity_poly.type
_entity_poly.pdbx_seq_one_letter_code
_entity_poly.pdbx_strand_id
1 'polypeptide(L)'
;MTIQNRPPLQIETEIEEALRCYPGIARAQVLRDDDGRLVARVLPWGTHSVTADTGVLAELAVMNMAETRFLHDEIFVDEVYLRGGIVLRQDAVVFDVGANIGMFSLFVGARCPSAQVYAFEPVPEVFAKLVRNVDERGLVVRPFNIGLSDRDQDVTFYYYPNISIMSTRHDYINWDNEVDLINLYVANERRTGPPDRAEHLAEVEALAAKDFEFVECQCRLRRISDVIDEAGVSGIDLLKIDVQRAEYDVLKGIADHHWPLIQQISMEVHDEADSPTEGRVAQVTQRLEDEGFHVKVEIEEMLRDTGRYAVYAIRPGYENDPRTVVAAAGNAQEIKAEDVADWLSARLPEDRVPDQVIVVDALPQPVKE
;
A
#
# COMPACT_ATOMS: atom_id res chain seq x y z
N MET A 1 -30.41 11.04 22.51
CA MET A 1 -30.45 10.17 21.32
C MET A 1 -29.92 8.82 21.72
N THR A 2 -30.71 7.80 21.43
CA THR A 2 -30.65 6.44 21.97
C THR A 2 -29.39 5.72 21.52
N ILE A 3 -28.64 5.15 22.46
CA ILE A 3 -27.60 4.15 22.22
C ILE A 3 -28.29 3.00 21.49
N GLN A 4 -28.00 2.83 20.19
CA GLN A 4 -28.50 1.69 19.43
C GLN A 4 -27.86 0.41 20.00
N ASN A 5 -28.67 -0.42 20.65
CA ASN A 5 -28.35 -1.81 20.95
C ASN A 5 -28.06 -2.53 19.63
N ARG A 6 -26.78 -2.74 19.30
CA ARG A 6 -26.40 -3.78 18.34
C ARG A 6 -26.74 -5.14 18.97
N PRO A 7 -27.28 -6.11 18.22
CA PRO A 7 -27.42 -7.48 18.71
C PRO A 7 -26.05 -8.01 19.14
N PRO A 8 -25.97 -8.92 20.14
CA PRO A 8 -24.69 -9.53 20.50
C PRO A 8 -24.10 -10.24 19.27
N LEU A 9 -22.85 -9.93 18.96
CA LEU A 9 -22.10 -10.62 17.91
C LEU A 9 -22.04 -12.11 18.24
N GLN A 10 -22.10 -12.97 17.22
CA GLN A 10 -21.79 -14.39 17.41
C GLN A 10 -20.31 -14.50 17.87
N ILE A 11 -20.01 -15.47 18.74
CA ILE A 11 -18.66 -15.68 19.29
C ILE A 11 -17.62 -15.78 18.15
N GLU A 12 -18.00 -16.47 17.08
CA GLU A 12 -17.20 -16.64 15.87
C GLU A 12 -16.80 -15.28 15.27
N THR A 13 -17.73 -14.33 15.16
CA THR A 13 -17.47 -12.98 14.63
C THR A 13 -16.56 -12.17 15.54
N GLU A 14 -16.70 -12.27 16.87
CA GLU A 14 -15.78 -11.59 17.81
C GLU A 14 -14.34 -12.08 17.64
N ILE A 15 -14.15 -13.37 17.41
CA ILE A 15 -12.83 -13.98 17.19
C ILE A 15 -12.27 -13.56 15.83
N GLU A 16 -13.11 -13.54 14.78
CA GLU A 16 -12.71 -13.06 13.45
C GLU A 16 -12.25 -11.59 13.50
N GLU A 17 -12.97 -10.71 14.20
CA GLU A 17 -12.58 -9.31 14.40
C GLU A 17 -11.23 -9.20 15.14
N ALA A 18 -11.01 -10.01 16.16
CA ALA A 18 -9.73 -10.04 16.87
C ALA A 18 -8.58 -10.53 15.95
N LEU A 19 -8.80 -11.59 15.18
CA LEU A 19 -7.82 -12.14 14.24
C LEU A 19 -7.41 -11.15 13.15
N ARG A 20 -8.31 -10.26 12.70
CA ARG A 20 -7.98 -9.20 11.72
C ARG A 20 -7.00 -8.16 12.25
N CYS A 21 -6.90 -8.02 13.57
CA CYS A 21 -5.91 -7.15 14.21
C CYS A 21 -4.54 -7.83 14.38
N TYR A 22 -4.40 -9.11 14.05
CA TYR A 22 -3.12 -9.80 14.11
C TYR A 22 -2.23 -9.37 12.92
N PRO A 23 -0.97 -8.98 13.16
CA PRO A 23 0.02 -8.65 12.12
C PRO A 23 0.15 -9.70 11.01
N GLY A 24 -0.13 -9.31 9.77
CA GLY A 24 0.04 -10.19 8.62
C GLY A 24 -1.21 -11.00 8.24
N ILE A 25 -2.24 -11.09 9.09
CA ILE A 25 -3.51 -11.72 8.72
C ILE A 25 -4.32 -10.76 7.85
N ALA A 26 -4.62 -11.18 6.62
CA ALA A 26 -5.50 -10.46 5.73
C ALA A 26 -6.96 -10.69 6.12
N ARG A 27 -7.34 -11.95 6.29
CA ARG A 27 -8.72 -12.36 6.63
C ARG A 27 -8.72 -13.57 7.55
N ALA A 28 -9.82 -13.76 8.24
CA ALA A 28 -10.05 -14.94 9.07
C ALA A 28 -11.50 -15.41 8.95
N GLN A 29 -11.71 -16.72 9.11
CA GLN A 29 -13.02 -17.33 9.23
C GLN A 29 -13.01 -18.29 10.42
N VAL A 30 -13.99 -18.19 11.30
CA VAL A 30 -14.12 -19.05 12.48
C VAL A 30 -15.41 -19.85 12.35
N LEU A 31 -15.28 -21.18 12.38
CA LEU A 31 -16.40 -22.11 12.31
C LEU A 31 -16.33 -23.13 13.44
N ARG A 32 -17.43 -23.85 13.64
CA ARG A 32 -17.43 -25.05 14.48
C ARG A 32 -17.24 -26.31 13.64
N ASP A 33 -16.41 -27.23 14.10
CA ASP A 33 -16.32 -28.57 13.50
C ASP A 33 -17.50 -29.46 13.92
N ASP A 34 -17.53 -30.70 13.43
CA ASP A 34 -18.59 -31.68 13.73
C ASP A 34 -18.70 -32.01 15.24
N ASP A 35 -17.61 -31.81 16.00
CA ASP A 35 -17.54 -32.00 17.46
C ASP A 35 -17.89 -30.71 18.23
N GLY A 36 -18.22 -29.61 17.54
CA GLY A 36 -18.58 -28.32 18.10
C GLY A 36 -17.41 -27.43 18.53
N ARG A 37 -16.17 -27.82 18.19
CA ARG A 37 -14.94 -27.09 18.52
C ARG A 37 -14.73 -25.90 17.60
N LEU A 38 -14.18 -24.82 18.12
CA LEU A 38 -13.89 -23.61 17.36
C LEU A 38 -12.61 -23.80 16.53
N VAL A 39 -12.75 -23.69 15.21
CA VAL A 39 -11.65 -23.76 14.25
C VAL A 39 -11.51 -22.42 13.54
N ALA A 40 -10.38 -21.75 13.76
CA ALA A 40 -10.02 -20.51 13.08
C ALA A 40 -9.16 -20.81 11.84
N ARG A 41 -9.63 -20.42 10.67
CA ARG A 41 -8.83 -20.39 9.43
C ARG A 41 -8.35 -18.97 9.19
N VAL A 42 -7.05 -18.80 9.05
CA VAL A 42 -6.41 -17.50 8.85
C VAL A 42 -5.73 -17.45 7.48
N LEU A 43 -5.99 -16.36 6.76
CA LEU A 43 -5.48 -16.12 5.42
C LEU A 43 -4.45 -14.98 5.49
N PRO A 44 -3.15 -15.25 5.26
CA PRO A 44 -2.10 -14.24 5.27
C PRO A 44 -2.19 -13.23 4.11
N TRP A 45 -1.66 -12.03 4.32
CA TRP A 45 -1.48 -11.03 3.26
C TRP A 45 -0.44 -11.41 2.19
N GLY A 46 0.52 -12.29 2.52
CA GLY A 46 1.52 -12.74 1.54
C GLY A 46 0.98 -13.75 0.52
N THR A 47 -0.28 -14.17 0.66
CA THR A 47 -0.92 -15.11 -0.26
C THR A 47 -1.36 -14.36 -1.51
N HIS A 48 -0.97 -14.86 -2.69
CA HIS A 48 -1.46 -14.32 -3.97
C HIS A 48 -2.98 -14.19 -3.97
N SER A 49 -3.50 -13.11 -4.55
CA SER A 49 -4.94 -12.87 -4.50
C SER A 49 -5.73 -13.89 -5.34
N VAL A 50 -6.31 -14.90 -4.69
CA VAL A 50 -7.17 -15.92 -5.33
C VAL A 50 -8.65 -15.57 -5.21
N THR A 51 -9.25 -15.10 -6.31
CA THR A 51 -10.67 -14.72 -6.49
C THR A 51 -11.21 -13.68 -5.48
N ALA A 52 -12.14 -12.83 -5.92
CA ALA A 52 -12.64 -11.72 -5.10
C ALA A 52 -13.35 -12.19 -3.82
N ASP A 53 -14.02 -13.34 -3.84
CA ASP A 53 -14.90 -13.77 -2.73
C ASP A 53 -14.15 -14.53 -1.62
N THR A 54 -13.13 -15.29 -1.99
CA THR A 54 -12.37 -16.15 -1.05
C THR A 54 -10.97 -15.63 -0.73
N GLY A 55 -10.51 -14.64 -1.48
CA GLY A 55 -9.16 -14.10 -1.41
C GLY A 55 -8.98 -13.01 -0.35
N VAL A 56 -7.74 -12.54 -0.24
CA VAL A 56 -7.24 -11.52 0.70
C VAL A 56 -7.94 -10.16 0.56
N LEU A 57 -8.54 -9.88 -0.59
CA LEU A 57 -9.11 -8.57 -0.95
C LEU A 57 -10.62 -8.44 -0.71
N ALA A 58 -11.32 -9.53 -0.39
CA ALA A 58 -12.78 -9.58 -0.38
C ALA A 58 -13.45 -8.55 0.55
N GLU A 59 -12.77 -8.18 1.64
CA GLU A 59 -13.30 -7.32 2.69
C GLU A 59 -12.80 -5.88 2.58
N LEU A 60 -11.91 -5.59 1.62
CA LEU A 60 -11.37 -4.24 1.45
C LEU A 60 -12.37 -3.33 0.75
N ALA A 61 -12.38 -2.06 1.17
CA ALA A 61 -12.99 -1.00 0.39
C ALA A 61 -12.11 -0.72 -0.83
N VAL A 62 -12.51 -1.26 -1.98
CA VAL A 62 -11.77 -1.14 -3.25
C VAL A 62 -12.44 -0.15 -4.20
N MET A 63 -11.66 0.44 -5.11
CA MET A 63 -12.20 1.16 -6.27
C MET A 63 -12.72 0.16 -7.30
N ASN A 64 -11.84 -0.75 -7.73
CA ASN A 64 -12.16 -1.91 -8.53
C ASN A 64 -11.20 -3.06 -8.15
N MET A 65 -11.62 -4.30 -8.43
CA MET A 65 -10.88 -5.48 -8.00
C MET A 65 -9.62 -5.74 -8.85
N ALA A 66 -9.61 -5.32 -10.12
CA ALA A 66 -8.48 -5.54 -11.01
C ALA A 66 -7.25 -4.72 -10.58
N GLU A 67 -7.41 -3.42 -10.34
CA GLU A 67 -6.33 -2.56 -9.84
C GLU A 67 -5.88 -2.96 -8.43
N THR A 68 -6.82 -3.37 -7.57
CA THR A 68 -6.48 -3.77 -6.21
C THR A 68 -5.66 -5.05 -6.20
N ARG A 69 -5.96 -6.00 -7.09
CA ARG A 69 -5.14 -7.21 -7.28
C ARG A 69 -3.73 -6.85 -7.73
N PHE A 70 -3.60 -5.94 -8.70
CA PHE A 70 -2.30 -5.46 -9.15
C PHE A 70 -1.48 -4.85 -8.00
N LEU A 71 -2.07 -3.87 -7.28
CA LEU A 71 -1.42 -3.24 -6.13
C LEU A 71 -1.05 -4.25 -5.04
N HIS A 72 -1.92 -5.23 -4.79
CA HIS A 72 -1.65 -6.29 -3.83
C HIS A 72 -0.39 -7.06 -4.19
N ASP A 73 -0.30 -7.55 -5.43
CA ASP A 73 0.82 -8.39 -5.82
C ASP A 73 2.12 -7.58 -5.84
N GLU A 74 2.09 -6.37 -6.39
CA GLU A 74 3.23 -5.45 -6.39
C GLU A 74 3.75 -5.18 -4.96
N ILE A 75 2.85 -4.89 -4.02
CA ILE A 75 3.21 -4.44 -2.67
C ILE A 75 3.51 -5.62 -1.74
N PHE A 76 2.66 -6.64 -1.71
CA PHE A 76 2.71 -7.70 -0.70
C PHE A 76 3.50 -8.93 -1.14
N VAL A 77 3.50 -9.23 -2.44
CA VAL A 77 4.16 -10.42 -3.00
C VAL A 77 5.53 -10.06 -3.54
N ASP A 78 5.58 -9.06 -4.43
CA ASP A 78 6.80 -8.63 -5.12
C ASP A 78 7.66 -7.69 -4.25
N GLU A 79 7.05 -7.12 -3.21
CA GLU A 79 7.65 -6.27 -2.18
C GLU A 79 8.48 -5.13 -2.77
N VAL A 80 8.01 -4.53 -3.86
CA VAL A 80 8.80 -3.58 -4.67
C VAL A 80 9.36 -2.44 -3.82
N TYR A 81 8.58 -1.93 -2.87
CA TYR A 81 8.97 -0.82 -1.99
C TYR A 81 10.02 -1.18 -0.91
N LEU A 82 10.33 -2.47 -0.72
CA LEU A 82 11.42 -2.93 0.15
C LEU A 82 12.67 -3.40 -0.62
N ARG A 83 12.65 -3.34 -1.96
CA ARG A 83 13.83 -3.65 -2.79
C ARG A 83 14.89 -2.57 -2.62
N GLY A 84 16.01 -2.71 -3.33
CA GLY A 84 17.13 -1.76 -3.22
C GLY A 84 17.83 -1.72 -1.86
N GLY A 85 17.51 -2.65 -0.94
CA GLY A 85 18.06 -2.70 0.41
C GLY A 85 17.24 -1.94 1.46
N ILE A 86 16.03 -1.50 1.11
CA ILE A 86 15.12 -0.82 2.03
C ILE A 86 14.66 -1.80 3.12
N VAL A 87 14.66 -1.34 4.37
CA VAL A 87 14.22 -2.14 5.53
C VAL A 87 13.26 -1.37 6.42
N LEU A 88 12.33 -2.08 7.05
CA LEU A 88 11.55 -1.57 8.17
C LEU A 88 12.18 -2.03 9.48
N ARG A 89 12.48 -1.07 10.34
CA ARG A 89 12.92 -1.33 11.71
C ARG A 89 11.74 -1.19 12.66
N GLN A 90 11.84 -1.86 13.81
CA GLN A 90 10.86 -1.72 14.86
C GLN A 90 10.60 -0.24 15.19
N ASP A 91 9.35 0.12 15.43
CA ASP A 91 8.88 1.49 15.73
C ASP A 91 9.17 2.50 14.60
N ALA A 92 9.28 2.03 13.35
CA ALA A 92 9.55 2.88 12.20
C ALA A 92 8.49 3.99 12.01
N VAL A 93 8.95 5.19 11.65
CA VAL A 93 8.08 6.27 11.15
C VAL A 93 8.08 6.23 9.62
N VAL A 94 6.92 5.97 9.03
CA VAL A 94 6.75 5.84 7.58
C VAL A 94 5.84 6.92 7.04
N PHE A 95 6.27 7.60 5.98
CA PHE A 95 5.44 8.51 5.20
C PHE A 95 5.06 7.81 3.89
N ASP A 96 3.77 7.58 3.67
CA ASP A 96 3.19 6.95 2.48
C ASP A 96 2.56 8.04 1.60
N VAL A 97 3.36 8.59 0.68
CA VAL A 97 2.94 9.70 -0.20
C VAL A 97 2.34 9.14 -1.48
N GLY A 98 1.06 9.42 -1.70
CA GLY A 98 0.24 8.74 -2.72
C GLY A 98 -0.25 7.38 -2.19
N ALA A 99 -0.95 7.43 -1.06
CA ALA A 99 -1.38 6.22 -0.35
C ALA A 99 -2.49 5.45 -1.07
N ASN A 100 -3.19 6.08 -2.04
CA ASN A 100 -4.34 5.48 -2.72
C ASN A 100 -5.35 4.93 -1.69
N ILE A 101 -5.86 3.70 -1.85
CA ILE A 101 -6.77 3.03 -0.90
C ILE A 101 -6.04 2.45 0.32
N GLY A 102 -4.74 2.72 0.50
CA GLY A 102 -3.96 2.36 1.68
C GLY A 102 -3.21 1.04 1.64
N MET A 103 -3.06 0.42 0.46
CA MET A 103 -2.42 -0.91 0.36
C MET A 103 -1.00 -0.94 0.96
N PHE A 104 -0.18 0.08 0.70
CA PHE A 104 1.17 0.15 1.28
C PHE A 104 1.14 0.40 2.79
N SER A 105 0.23 1.26 3.27
CA SER A 105 -0.01 1.45 4.71
C SER A 105 -0.42 0.14 5.42
N LEU A 106 -1.27 -0.67 4.78
CA LEU A 106 -1.65 -2.00 5.28
C LEU A 106 -0.46 -2.96 5.30
N PHE A 107 0.38 -2.92 4.26
CA PHE A 107 1.62 -3.70 4.20
C PHE A 107 2.58 -3.34 5.33
N VAL A 108 2.81 -2.05 5.58
CA VAL A 108 3.64 -1.59 6.69
C VAL A 108 3.07 -2.09 8.02
N GLY A 109 1.75 -2.00 8.24
CA GLY A 109 1.12 -2.52 9.45
C GLY A 109 1.24 -4.04 9.61
N ALA A 110 1.17 -4.78 8.51
CA ALA A 110 1.35 -6.23 8.49
C ALA A 110 2.79 -6.66 8.81
N ARG A 111 3.79 -5.87 8.39
CA ARG A 111 5.22 -6.21 8.52
C ARG A 111 5.91 -5.57 9.71
N CYS A 112 5.44 -4.40 10.15
CA CYS A 112 5.96 -3.66 11.29
C CYS A 112 4.78 -3.08 12.10
N PRO A 113 4.15 -3.90 12.98
CA PRO A 113 2.94 -3.51 13.72
C PRO A 113 3.13 -2.32 14.66
N SER A 114 4.37 -2.03 15.07
CA SER A 114 4.68 -0.88 15.90
C SER A 114 5.05 0.37 15.10
N ALA A 115 5.02 0.30 13.76
CA ALA A 115 5.25 1.46 12.92
C ALA A 115 4.16 2.53 13.11
N GLN A 116 4.56 3.78 12.92
CA GLN A 116 3.67 4.93 12.81
C GLN A 116 3.63 5.35 11.35
N VAL A 117 2.46 5.28 10.73
CA VAL A 117 2.31 5.60 9.30
C VAL A 117 1.57 6.92 9.13
N TYR A 118 2.09 7.79 8.28
CA TYR A 118 1.48 9.03 7.84
C TYR A 118 1.13 8.87 6.36
N ALA A 119 -0.16 8.74 6.04
CA ALA A 119 -0.63 8.37 4.71
C ALA A 119 -1.29 9.57 4.03
N PHE A 120 -0.87 9.89 2.80
CA PHE A 120 -1.31 11.09 2.08
C PHE A 120 -2.03 10.70 0.79
N GLU A 121 -3.32 11.03 0.69
CA GLU A 121 -4.13 10.80 -0.51
C GLU A 121 -5.00 12.04 -0.80
N PRO A 122 -4.75 12.77 -1.91
CA PRO A 122 -5.48 13.98 -2.24
C PRO A 122 -6.94 13.75 -2.66
N VAL A 123 -7.24 12.64 -3.36
CA VAL A 123 -8.57 12.44 -3.96
C VAL A 123 -9.57 11.99 -2.87
N PRO A 124 -10.62 12.78 -2.57
CA PRO A 124 -11.52 12.50 -1.44
C PRO A 124 -12.21 11.14 -1.49
N GLU A 125 -12.59 10.66 -2.67
CA GLU A 125 -13.24 9.35 -2.83
C GLU A 125 -12.29 8.19 -2.51
N VAL A 126 -11.04 8.28 -2.99
CA VAL A 126 -9.99 7.28 -2.73
C VAL A 126 -9.57 7.36 -1.26
N PHE A 127 -9.41 8.57 -0.72
CA PHE A 127 -9.12 8.82 0.68
C PHE A 127 -10.16 8.19 1.63
N ALA A 128 -11.45 8.25 1.27
CA ALA A 128 -12.49 7.61 2.09
C ALA A 128 -12.31 6.08 2.20
N LYS A 129 -11.78 5.45 1.15
CA LYS A 129 -11.43 4.02 1.17
C LYS A 129 -10.17 3.74 1.98
N LEU A 130 -9.15 4.59 1.86
CA LEU A 130 -7.96 4.56 2.72
C LEU A 130 -8.35 4.54 4.20
N VAL A 131 -9.14 5.52 4.64
CA VAL A 131 -9.61 5.63 6.04
C VAL A 131 -10.31 4.35 6.48
N ARG A 132 -11.26 3.87 5.67
CA ARG A 132 -11.99 2.64 5.99
C ARG A 132 -11.07 1.42 6.13
N ASN A 133 -10.14 1.24 5.20
CA ASN A 133 -9.26 0.09 5.17
C ASN A 133 -8.29 0.07 6.36
N VAL A 134 -7.80 1.23 6.81
CA VAL A 134 -6.86 1.32 7.95
C VAL A 134 -7.58 1.27 9.31
N ASP A 135 -8.77 1.88 9.42
CA ASP A 135 -9.56 1.89 10.66
C ASP A 135 -10.00 0.48 11.06
N GLU A 136 -10.42 -0.34 10.10
CA GLU A 136 -10.91 -1.71 10.33
C GLU A 136 -9.82 -2.68 10.87
N ARG A 137 -8.54 -2.28 10.87
CA ARG A 137 -7.40 -3.14 11.25
C ARG A 137 -6.63 -2.68 12.48
N GLY A 138 -7.08 -1.62 13.15
CA GLY A 138 -6.46 -1.12 14.39
C GLY A 138 -5.00 -0.67 14.21
N LEU A 139 -4.60 -0.31 12.99
CA LEU A 139 -3.24 0.16 12.69
C LEU A 139 -3.03 1.59 13.17
N VAL A 140 -1.81 1.93 13.57
CA VAL A 140 -1.43 3.31 13.92
C VAL A 140 -1.13 4.11 12.66
N VAL A 141 -2.17 4.36 11.86
CA VAL A 141 -2.12 5.16 10.63
C VAL A 141 -2.78 6.52 10.87
N ARG A 142 -2.12 7.58 10.43
CA ARG A 142 -2.66 8.95 10.39
C ARG A 142 -2.92 9.33 8.93
N PRO A 143 -4.16 9.20 8.43
CA PRO A 143 -4.49 9.55 7.05
C PRO A 143 -4.70 11.07 6.92
N PHE A 144 -4.17 11.66 5.85
CA PHE A 144 -4.33 13.07 5.49
C PHE A 144 -4.94 13.20 4.09
N ASN A 145 -6.07 13.89 3.98
CA ASN A 145 -6.71 14.16 2.69
C ASN A 145 -6.06 15.37 1.99
N ILE A 146 -4.77 15.23 1.68
CA ILE A 146 -3.94 16.20 0.98
C ILE A 146 -2.95 15.44 0.09
N GLY A 147 -2.49 16.08 -0.98
CA GLY A 147 -1.27 15.67 -1.69
C GLY A 147 -0.05 16.45 -1.19
N LEU A 148 1.15 15.94 -1.43
CA LEU A 148 2.39 16.65 -1.12
C LEU A 148 3.02 17.24 -2.39
N SER A 149 3.61 18.43 -2.28
CA SER A 149 4.21 19.16 -3.40
C SER A 149 5.22 20.20 -2.92
N ASP A 150 5.66 21.07 -3.83
CA ASP A 150 6.67 22.10 -3.59
C ASP A 150 6.12 23.31 -2.80
N ARG A 151 4.80 23.46 -2.75
CA ARG A 151 4.10 24.55 -2.08
C ARG A 151 2.68 24.18 -1.68
N ASP A 152 2.14 24.99 -0.78
CA ASP A 152 0.74 24.99 -0.38
C ASP A 152 -0.14 25.61 -1.47
N GLN A 153 -1.10 24.84 -2.00
CA GLN A 153 -1.99 25.28 -3.07
C GLN A 153 -3.21 24.37 -3.22
N ASP A 154 -4.28 24.90 -3.82
CA ASP A 154 -5.41 24.09 -4.29
C ASP A 154 -5.26 23.90 -5.80
N VAL A 155 -5.45 22.68 -6.28
CA VAL A 155 -5.26 22.31 -7.69
C VAL A 155 -6.34 21.37 -8.18
N THR A 156 -6.55 21.34 -9.50
CA THR A 156 -7.42 20.36 -10.15
C THR A 156 -6.64 19.08 -10.44
N PHE A 157 -7.19 17.95 -10.02
CA PHE A 157 -6.79 16.60 -10.42
C PHE A 157 -7.74 16.08 -11.48
N TYR A 158 -7.20 15.31 -12.42
CA TYR A 158 -8.00 14.43 -13.27
C TYR A 158 -8.01 13.06 -12.61
N TYR A 159 -9.15 12.76 -12.00
CA TYR A 159 -9.38 11.54 -11.25
C TYR A 159 -10.10 10.55 -12.15
N TYR A 160 -9.56 9.34 -12.27
CA TYR A 160 -10.13 8.25 -13.06
C TYR A 160 -10.77 7.21 -12.14
N PRO A 161 -12.11 7.21 -11.94
CA PRO A 161 -12.76 6.34 -10.95
C PRO A 161 -12.58 4.84 -11.23
N ASN A 162 -12.38 4.48 -12.50
CA ASN A 162 -12.18 3.10 -12.94
C ASN A 162 -10.71 2.65 -12.94
N ILE A 163 -9.76 3.58 -12.79
CA ILE A 163 -8.32 3.29 -12.76
C ILE A 163 -7.61 4.33 -11.88
N SER A 164 -7.89 4.27 -10.58
CA SER A 164 -7.54 5.35 -9.65
C SER A 164 -6.03 5.59 -9.57
N ILE A 165 -5.25 4.53 -9.78
CA ILE A 165 -3.77 4.51 -9.81
C ILE A 165 -3.15 5.40 -10.91
N MET A 166 -3.92 5.80 -11.92
CA MET A 166 -3.45 6.72 -12.98
C MET A 166 -3.86 8.18 -12.76
N SER A 167 -4.57 8.47 -11.67
CA SER A 167 -5.05 9.83 -11.39
C SER A 167 -3.87 10.78 -11.14
N THR A 168 -3.87 11.93 -11.80
CA THR A 168 -2.75 12.87 -11.77
C THR A 168 -3.21 14.32 -11.71
N ARG A 169 -2.29 15.23 -11.40
CA ARG A 169 -2.53 16.68 -11.45
C ARG A 169 -2.71 17.12 -12.90
N HIS A 170 -3.66 18.02 -13.14
CA HIS A 170 -4.09 18.40 -14.50
C HIS A 170 -2.96 18.84 -15.45
N ASP A 171 -1.92 19.47 -14.93
CA ASP A 171 -0.78 19.98 -15.71
C ASP A 171 0.26 18.91 -16.11
N TYR A 172 0.13 17.67 -15.64
CA TYR A 172 1.00 16.54 -16.02
C TYR A 172 0.36 15.58 -17.03
N ILE A 173 -0.82 15.89 -17.55
CA ILE A 173 -1.52 14.98 -18.45
C ILE A 173 -0.77 14.87 -19.78
N ASN A 174 -0.61 13.62 -20.21
CA ASN A 174 -0.21 13.28 -21.57
C ASN A 174 -1.16 12.21 -22.13
N TRP A 175 -2.19 12.66 -22.87
CA TRP A 175 -3.26 11.81 -23.37
C TRP A 175 -2.78 10.68 -24.29
N ASP A 176 -1.75 10.93 -25.09
CA ASP A 176 -1.21 9.94 -26.03
C ASP A 176 -0.48 8.82 -25.25
N ASN A 177 0.21 9.16 -24.15
CA ASN A 177 0.97 8.20 -23.35
C ASN A 177 0.08 7.35 -22.41
N GLU A 178 -1.08 7.85 -21.95
CA GLU A 178 -1.90 7.12 -20.98
C GLU A 178 -2.54 5.85 -21.56
N VAL A 179 -2.98 5.89 -22.83
CA VAL A 179 -3.54 4.72 -23.54
C VAL A 179 -2.43 3.70 -23.85
N ASP A 180 -1.28 4.18 -24.32
CA ASP A 180 -0.15 3.34 -24.69
C ASP A 180 0.45 2.63 -23.46
N LEU A 181 0.44 3.28 -22.30
CA LEU A 181 0.88 2.70 -21.04
C LEU A 181 0.04 1.49 -20.63
N ILE A 182 -1.30 1.58 -20.66
CA ILE A 182 -2.16 0.44 -20.31
C ILE A 182 -1.94 -0.71 -21.29
N ASN A 183 -1.86 -0.40 -22.60
CA ASN A 183 -1.61 -1.41 -23.62
C ASN A 183 -0.25 -2.09 -23.44
N LEU A 184 0.80 -1.33 -23.11
CA LEU A 184 2.14 -1.85 -22.87
C LEU A 184 2.20 -2.71 -21.59
N TYR A 185 1.51 -2.28 -20.54
CA TYR A 185 1.37 -3.07 -19.31
C TYR A 185 0.71 -4.43 -19.58
N VAL A 186 -0.44 -4.45 -20.28
CA VAL A 186 -1.13 -5.69 -20.67
C VAL A 186 -0.23 -6.59 -21.52
N ALA A 187 0.53 -6.00 -22.45
CA ALA A 187 1.46 -6.75 -23.30
C ALA A 187 2.59 -7.39 -22.49
N ASN A 188 3.13 -6.68 -21.49
CA ASN A 188 4.17 -7.19 -20.61
C ASN A 188 3.62 -8.30 -19.68
N GLU A 189 2.45 -8.13 -19.06
CA GLU A 189 1.77 -9.19 -18.28
C GLU A 189 1.54 -10.46 -19.08
N ARG A 190 1.10 -10.36 -20.34
CA ARG A 190 0.96 -11.53 -21.22
C ARG A 190 2.28 -12.26 -21.48
N ARG A 191 3.42 -11.56 -21.41
CA ARG A 191 4.75 -12.10 -21.73
C ARG A 191 5.43 -12.73 -20.52
N THR A 192 5.30 -12.12 -19.35
CA THR A 192 6.10 -12.45 -18.16
C THR A 192 5.26 -12.80 -16.93
N GLY A 193 3.94 -12.61 -16.98
CA GLY A 193 3.05 -12.90 -15.86
C GLY A 193 2.78 -14.41 -15.67
N PRO A 194 2.30 -14.81 -14.48
CA PRO A 194 1.89 -16.18 -14.19
C PRO A 194 0.77 -16.69 -15.12
N PRO A 195 0.79 -17.96 -15.55
CA PRO A 195 -0.14 -18.50 -16.56
C PRO A 195 -1.60 -18.61 -16.09
N ASP A 196 -1.90 -18.48 -14.80
CA ASP A 196 -3.24 -18.56 -14.21
C ASP A 196 -3.98 -17.20 -14.15
N ARG A 197 -3.43 -16.15 -14.78
CA ARG A 197 -3.99 -14.79 -14.76
C ARG A 197 -4.84 -14.40 -15.97
N ALA A 198 -5.30 -15.36 -16.77
CA ALA A 198 -6.08 -15.06 -17.98
C ALA A 198 -7.34 -14.21 -17.70
N GLU A 199 -8.01 -14.43 -16.56
CA GLU A 199 -9.17 -13.63 -16.15
C GLU A 199 -8.78 -12.20 -15.75
N HIS A 200 -7.66 -12.03 -15.03
CA HIS A 200 -7.12 -10.71 -14.67
C HIS A 200 -6.72 -9.90 -15.91
N LEU A 201 -6.02 -10.51 -16.87
CA LEU A 201 -5.65 -9.88 -18.13
C LEU A 201 -6.87 -9.39 -18.92
N ALA A 202 -7.95 -10.19 -18.94
CA ALA A 202 -9.21 -9.79 -19.58
C ALA A 202 -9.87 -8.60 -18.84
N GLU A 203 -9.80 -8.55 -17.50
CA GLU A 203 -10.28 -7.42 -16.71
C GLU A 203 -9.48 -6.14 -17.01
N VAL A 204 -8.15 -6.22 -17.10
CA VAL A 204 -7.27 -5.07 -17.41
C VAL A 204 -7.46 -4.60 -18.86
N GLU A 205 -7.61 -5.51 -19.81
CA GLU A 205 -7.95 -5.16 -21.21
C GLU A 205 -9.29 -4.44 -21.32
N ALA A 206 -10.27 -4.84 -20.49
CA ALA A 206 -11.53 -4.13 -20.39
C ALA A 206 -11.37 -2.72 -19.79
N LEU A 207 -10.35 -2.47 -18.96
CA LEU A 207 -10.01 -1.11 -18.51
C LEU A 207 -9.42 -0.28 -19.64
N ALA A 208 -8.52 -0.84 -20.45
CA ALA A 208 -7.93 -0.18 -21.62
C ALA A 208 -8.97 0.21 -22.68
N ALA A 209 -10.06 -0.56 -22.77
CA ALA A 209 -11.14 -0.36 -23.73
C ALA A 209 -12.22 0.63 -23.25
N LYS A 210 -12.19 1.07 -21.98
CA LYS A 210 -13.07 2.14 -21.51
C LYS A 210 -12.52 3.46 -22.02
N ASP A 211 -13.40 4.33 -22.53
CA ASP A 211 -13.05 5.73 -22.70
C ASP A 211 -12.53 6.24 -21.34
N PHE A 212 -11.37 6.92 -21.33
CA PHE A 212 -10.73 7.48 -20.13
C PHE A 212 -11.61 8.61 -19.55
N GLU A 213 -12.77 8.23 -19.01
CA GLU A 213 -13.69 9.12 -18.34
C GLU A 213 -13.07 9.55 -17.02
N PHE A 214 -12.62 10.79 -16.98
CA PHE A 214 -12.14 11.43 -15.76
C PHE A 214 -13.21 12.34 -15.17
N VAL A 215 -13.08 12.58 -13.88
CA VAL A 215 -13.79 13.60 -13.15
C VAL A 215 -12.77 14.60 -12.64
N GLU A 216 -13.04 15.89 -12.82
CA GLU A 216 -12.22 16.93 -12.20
C GLU A 216 -12.48 16.97 -10.70
N CYS A 217 -11.41 16.90 -9.91
CA CYS A 217 -11.48 16.95 -8.45
C CYS A 217 -10.57 18.05 -7.92
N GLN A 218 -11.08 18.93 -7.05
CA GLN A 218 -10.25 19.92 -6.36
C GLN A 218 -9.54 19.27 -5.18
N CYS A 219 -8.22 19.35 -5.16
CA CYS A 219 -7.37 18.73 -4.16
C CYS A 219 -6.46 19.76 -3.51
N ARG A 220 -6.24 19.62 -2.19
CA ARG A 220 -5.28 20.42 -1.45
C ARG A 220 -3.89 19.81 -1.55
N LEU A 221 -2.91 20.60 -1.94
CA LEU A 221 -1.48 20.26 -1.86
C LEU A 221 -0.80 21.04 -0.75
N ARG A 222 0.19 20.41 -0.10
CA ARG A 222 1.02 21.02 0.94
C ARG A 222 2.48 20.61 0.80
N ARG A 223 3.38 21.35 1.45
CA ARG A 223 4.78 20.89 1.57
C ARG A 223 4.90 19.81 2.63
N ILE A 224 5.71 18.79 2.34
CA ILE A 224 6.04 17.75 3.32
C ILE A 224 6.69 18.34 4.59
N SER A 225 7.49 19.40 4.46
CA SER A 225 8.11 20.06 5.61
C SER A 225 7.11 20.65 6.60
N ASP A 226 6.03 21.26 6.09
CA ASP A 226 5.00 21.83 6.97
C ASP A 226 4.27 20.73 7.75
N VAL A 227 4.11 19.55 7.12
CA VAL A 227 3.55 18.37 7.78
C VAL A 227 4.51 17.76 8.80
N ILE A 228 5.82 17.71 8.51
CA ILE A 228 6.84 17.24 9.46
C ILE A 228 6.80 18.08 10.74
N ASP A 229 6.77 19.41 10.59
CA ASP A 229 6.67 20.35 11.71
C ASP A 229 5.39 20.14 12.53
N GLU A 230 4.24 20.02 11.86
CA GLU A 230 2.94 19.80 12.52
C GLU A 230 2.84 18.45 13.23
N ALA A 231 3.38 17.40 12.61
CA ALA A 231 3.39 16.06 13.18
C ALA A 231 4.38 15.92 14.34
N GLY A 232 5.41 16.78 14.39
CA GLY A 232 6.45 16.76 15.41
C GLY A 232 7.30 15.49 15.36
N VAL A 233 7.49 14.91 14.17
CA VAL A 233 8.29 13.69 14.00
C VAL A 233 9.78 14.00 14.08
N SER A 234 10.53 13.20 14.84
CA SER A 234 11.98 13.38 15.01
C SER A 234 12.84 12.60 14.00
N GLY A 235 12.20 11.85 13.10
CA GLY A 235 12.85 11.04 12.07
C GLY A 235 11.81 10.39 11.17
N ILE A 236 12.20 10.11 9.92
CA ILE A 236 11.40 9.38 8.94
C ILE A 236 12.26 8.21 8.47
N ASP A 237 11.88 7.00 8.87
CA ASP A 237 12.60 5.77 8.54
C ASP A 237 12.42 5.37 7.08
N LEU A 238 11.24 5.62 6.52
CA LEU A 238 10.93 5.40 5.12
C LEU A 238 9.97 6.47 4.60
N LEU A 239 10.38 7.15 3.53
CA LEU A 239 9.53 8.01 2.72
C LEU A 239 9.21 7.29 1.42
N LYS A 240 7.98 6.78 1.28
CA LYS A 240 7.48 6.24 0.01
C LYS A 240 6.88 7.39 -0.81
N ILE A 241 7.23 7.48 -2.10
CA ILE A 241 6.66 8.47 -3.02
C ILE A 241 6.22 7.79 -4.32
N ASP A 242 4.93 7.79 -4.59
CA ASP A 242 4.37 7.43 -5.89
C ASP A 242 3.10 8.26 -6.07
N VAL A 243 3.25 9.37 -6.81
CA VAL A 243 2.23 10.41 -6.96
C VAL A 243 1.99 10.79 -8.42
N GLN A 244 2.31 9.88 -9.33
CA GLN A 244 2.07 9.99 -10.77
C GLN A 244 2.58 11.30 -11.38
N ARG A 245 3.88 11.35 -11.71
CA ARG A 245 4.65 12.41 -12.40
C ARG A 245 5.06 13.62 -11.56
N ALA A 246 4.49 13.77 -10.36
CA ALA A 246 4.75 14.88 -9.45
C ALA A 246 5.82 14.56 -8.38
N GLU A 247 6.57 13.48 -8.51
CA GLU A 247 7.43 12.95 -7.43
C GLU A 247 8.56 13.90 -7.07
N TYR A 248 9.16 14.54 -8.07
CA TYR A 248 10.20 15.54 -7.82
C TYR A 248 9.66 16.81 -7.16
N ASP A 249 8.38 17.14 -7.36
CA ASP A 249 7.76 18.28 -6.68
C ASP A 249 7.54 17.99 -5.20
N VAL A 250 7.29 16.74 -4.81
CA VAL A 250 7.32 16.31 -3.41
C VAL A 250 8.71 16.56 -2.81
N LEU A 251 9.79 16.19 -3.51
CA LEU A 251 11.16 16.41 -3.02
C LEU A 251 11.50 17.89 -2.87
N LYS A 252 11.04 18.75 -3.78
CA LYS A 252 11.20 20.22 -3.65
C LYS A 252 10.47 20.81 -2.44
N GLY A 253 9.47 20.10 -1.90
CA GLY A 253 8.78 20.47 -0.67
C GLY A 253 9.58 20.19 0.62
N ILE A 254 10.73 19.51 0.53
CA ILE A 254 11.60 19.22 1.67
C ILE A 254 12.58 20.37 1.89
N ALA A 255 12.47 21.04 3.04
CA ALA A 255 13.39 22.08 3.47
C ALA A 255 14.75 21.49 3.88
N ASP A 256 15.83 22.24 3.69
CA ASP A 256 17.21 21.80 3.96
C ASP A 256 17.40 21.17 5.35
N HIS A 257 16.72 21.68 6.38
CA HIS A 257 16.83 21.18 7.74
C HIS A 257 16.06 19.87 8.01
N HIS A 258 15.18 19.45 7.11
CA HIS A 258 14.41 18.19 7.22
C HIS A 258 15.05 17.02 6.50
N TRP A 259 15.93 17.24 5.52
CA TRP A 259 16.65 16.16 4.84
C TRP A 259 17.39 15.21 5.79
N PRO A 260 18.08 15.67 6.86
CA PRO A 260 18.71 14.78 7.82
C PRO A 260 17.75 13.84 8.57
N LEU A 261 16.47 14.17 8.66
CA LEU A 261 15.46 13.35 9.34
C LEU A 261 15.11 12.10 8.52
N ILE A 262 15.23 12.16 7.19
CA ILE A 262 14.87 11.08 6.28
C ILE A 262 16.04 10.09 6.16
N GLN A 263 15.75 8.82 6.45
CA GLN A 263 16.75 7.75 6.42
C GLN A 263 16.73 6.95 5.14
N GLN A 264 15.53 6.70 4.59
CA GLN A 264 15.36 5.94 3.36
C GLN A 264 14.22 6.53 2.52
N ILE A 265 14.33 6.37 1.21
CA ILE A 265 13.31 6.77 0.24
C ILE A 265 13.13 5.64 -0.77
N SER A 266 11.87 5.29 -1.04
CA SER A 266 11.49 4.38 -2.13
C SER A 266 10.46 5.09 -2.99
N MET A 267 10.72 5.26 -4.28
CA MET A 267 9.81 6.01 -5.15
C MET A 267 9.71 5.45 -6.56
N GLU A 268 8.56 5.63 -7.18
CA GLU A 268 8.38 5.47 -8.63
C GLU A 268 8.64 6.83 -9.30
N VAL A 269 9.63 6.92 -10.18
CA VAL A 269 9.92 8.14 -10.95
C VAL A 269 9.45 7.95 -12.38
N HIS A 270 8.60 8.88 -12.82
CA HIS A 270 8.25 9.03 -14.22
C HIS A 270 9.33 9.83 -14.94
N ASP A 271 9.85 9.29 -16.05
CA ASP A 271 10.83 9.92 -16.94
C ASP A 271 10.48 9.56 -18.39
N GLU A 272 9.46 10.25 -18.90
CA GLU A 272 8.89 10.06 -20.23
C GLU A 272 9.50 11.08 -21.20
N ALA A 273 9.99 10.61 -22.35
CA ALA A 273 10.51 11.47 -23.41
C ALA A 273 9.44 12.44 -23.94
N ASP A 274 9.85 13.64 -24.39
CA ASP A 274 8.97 14.66 -24.96
C ASP A 274 7.84 15.12 -24.01
N SER A 275 8.05 14.97 -22.69
CA SER A 275 7.09 15.30 -21.65
C SER A 275 7.70 16.23 -20.58
N PRO A 276 6.90 16.83 -19.68
CA PRO A 276 7.42 17.57 -18.54
C PRO A 276 8.33 16.75 -17.63
N THR A 277 8.27 15.41 -17.67
CA THR A 277 9.09 14.51 -16.85
C THR A 277 10.39 14.08 -17.51
N GLU A 278 10.72 14.55 -18.71
CA GLU A 278 11.97 14.17 -19.37
C GLU A 278 13.22 14.52 -18.53
N GLY A 279 14.09 13.54 -18.34
CA GLY A 279 15.32 13.61 -17.55
C GLY A 279 15.10 13.57 -16.04
N ARG A 280 13.90 13.20 -15.55
CA ARG A 280 13.58 13.26 -14.13
C ARG A 280 14.39 12.29 -13.28
N VAL A 281 14.71 11.10 -13.77
CA VAL A 281 15.53 10.13 -13.02
C VAL A 281 16.90 10.73 -12.71
N ALA A 282 17.52 11.42 -13.67
CA ALA A 282 18.81 12.08 -13.45
C ALA A 282 18.71 13.23 -12.44
N GLN A 283 17.65 14.04 -12.50
CA GLN A 283 17.42 15.14 -11.57
C GLN A 283 17.19 14.64 -10.14
N VAL A 284 16.36 13.61 -9.98
CA VAL A 284 16.07 12.98 -8.68
C VAL A 284 17.33 12.35 -8.12
N THR A 285 18.06 11.57 -8.92
CA THR A 285 19.30 10.91 -8.49
C THR A 285 20.31 11.93 -7.98
N GLN A 286 20.60 12.98 -8.76
CA GLN A 286 21.53 14.03 -8.36
C GLN A 286 21.09 14.72 -7.06
N ARG A 287 19.80 15.06 -6.94
CA ARG A 287 19.29 15.71 -5.73
C ARG A 287 19.47 14.83 -4.49
N LEU A 288 19.17 13.54 -4.59
CA LEU A 288 19.29 12.60 -3.47
C LEU A 288 20.76 12.35 -3.10
N GLU A 289 21.65 12.28 -4.08
CA GLU A 289 23.10 12.17 -3.83
C GLU A 289 23.65 13.44 -3.14
N ASP A 290 23.21 14.63 -3.55
CA ASP A 290 23.59 15.90 -2.91
C ASP A 290 23.18 15.95 -1.43
N GLU A 291 22.08 15.28 -1.06
CA GLU A 291 21.56 15.16 0.32
C GLU A 291 22.19 13.98 1.10
N GLY A 292 23.17 13.30 0.50
CA GLY A 292 24.01 12.29 1.13
C GLY A 292 23.42 10.88 1.16
N PHE A 293 22.52 10.56 0.23
CA PHE A 293 22.01 9.19 0.06
C PHE A 293 22.87 8.40 -0.93
N HIS A 294 22.94 7.07 -0.73
CA HIS A 294 23.31 6.15 -1.81
C HIS A 294 22.05 5.83 -2.62
N VAL A 295 22.08 6.09 -3.92
CA VAL A 295 20.93 5.92 -4.81
C VAL A 295 21.10 4.69 -5.70
N LYS A 296 20.02 3.92 -5.86
CA LYS A 296 19.90 2.81 -6.80
C LYS A 296 18.67 3.04 -7.66
N VAL A 297 18.82 2.89 -8.97
CA VAL A 297 17.72 2.95 -9.94
C VAL A 297 17.52 1.55 -10.53
N GLU A 298 16.28 1.08 -10.55
CA GLU A 298 15.88 -0.18 -11.14
C GLU A 298 14.74 0.03 -12.15
N ILE A 299 14.71 -0.81 -13.18
CA ILE A 299 13.61 -0.89 -14.13
C ILE A 299 12.99 -2.26 -13.93
N GLU A 300 11.71 -2.28 -13.57
CA GLU A 300 10.98 -3.54 -13.49
C GLU A 300 10.75 -4.10 -14.89
N GLU A 301 10.89 -5.42 -15.07
CA GLU A 301 10.74 -6.01 -16.39
C GLU A 301 9.34 -5.74 -16.99
N MET A 302 8.33 -5.65 -16.14
CA MET A 302 6.95 -5.32 -16.45
C MET A 302 6.73 -3.88 -16.89
N LEU A 303 7.61 -2.97 -16.47
CA LEU A 303 7.56 -1.54 -16.74
C LEU A 303 8.64 -1.12 -17.75
N ARG A 304 9.31 -2.08 -18.39
CA ARG A 304 10.28 -1.77 -19.44
C ARG A 304 9.59 -0.95 -20.54
N ASP A 305 10.26 0.11 -20.95
CA ASP A 305 9.84 1.05 -22.00
C ASP A 305 8.59 1.89 -21.68
N THR A 306 8.10 1.87 -20.43
CA THR A 306 6.97 2.73 -19.98
C THR A 306 7.41 4.12 -19.52
N GLY A 307 8.72 4.33 -19.34
CA GLY A 307 9.25 5.55 -18.72
C GLY A 307 9.14 5.57 -17.19
N ARG A 308 8.85 4.43 -16.53
CA ARG A 308 8.77 4.31 -15.07
C ARG A 308 9.99 3.60 -14.50
N TYR A 309 10.51 4.16 -13.41
CA TYR A 309 11.73 3.70 -12.76
C TYR A 309 11.53 3.63 -11.26
N ALA A 310 11.92 2.52 -10.64
CA ALA A 310 12.02 2.45 -9.20
C ALA A 310 13.33 3.09 -8.74
N VAL A 311 13.25 4.07 -7.85
CA VAL A 311 14.42 4.74 -7.26
C VAL A 311 14.42 4.49 -5.76
N TYR A 312 15.50 3.88 -5.29
CA TYR A 312 15.75 3.62 -3.88
C TYR A 312 16.92 4.48 -3.41
N ALA A 313 16.79 5.13 -2.27
CA ALA A 313 17.83 5.95 -1.68
C ALA A 313 17.97 5.66 -0.19
N ILE A 314 19.19 5.31 0.25
CA ILE A 314 19.46 4.92 1.64
C ILE A 314 20.58 5.79 2.20
N ARG A 315 20.34 6.38 3.37
CA ARG A 315 21.37 7.13 4.10
C ARG A 315 22.39 6.15 4.68
N PRO A 316 23.70 6.26 4.39
CA PRO A 316 24.71 5.29 4.81
C PRO A 316 24.74 5.03 6.33
N GLY A 317 24.39 6.02 7.15
CA GLY A 317 24.35 5.87 8.61
C GLY A 317 23.25 4.95 9.14
N TYR A 318 22.17 4.73 8.38
CA TYR A 318 20.96 4.04 8.85
C TYR A 318 21.18 2.54 9.11
N GLU A 319 22.18 1.92 8.48
CA GLU A 319 22.56 0.53 8.76
C GLU A 319 23.01 0.32 10.22
N ASN A 320 23.56 1.38 10.84
CA ASN A 320 24.07 1.37 12.22
C ASN A 320 22.99 1.61 13.27
N ASP A 321 21.73 1.83 12.87
CA ASP A 321 20.62 1.97 13.81
C ASP A 321 20.45 0.65 14.61
N PRO A 322 20.40 0.72 15.95
CA PRO A 322 20.34 -0.47 16.80
C PRO A 322 18.96 -1.14 16.83
N ARG A 323 17.89 -0.50 16.32
CA ARG A 323 16.54 -1.07 16.29
C ARG A 323 16.52 -2.29 15.38
N THR A 324 15.86 -3.35 15.82
CA THR A 324 15.73 -4.61 15.07
C THR A 324 15.09 -4.37 13.71
N VAL A 325 15.68 -4.92 12.65
CA VAL A 325 15.03 -5.02 11.34
C VAL A 325 13.93 -6.07 11.43
N VAL A 326 12.69 -5.65 11.20
CA VAL A 326 11.50 -6.52 11.26
C VAL A 326 10.95 -6.86 9.87
N ALA A 327 11.31 -6.07 8.84
CA ALA A 327 10.96 -6.38 7.46
C ALA A 327 12.07 -5.97 6.49
N ALA A 328 12.28 -6.81 5.48
CA ALA A 328 13.14 -6.58 4.32
C ALA A 328 12.59 -7.41 3.15
N ALA A 329 12.90 -7.02 1.90
CA ALA A 329 12.45 -7.74 0.71
C ALA A 329 12.75 -9.25 0.78
N GLY A 330 11.73 -10.08 0.59
CA GLY A 330 11.83 -11.54 0.60
C GLY A 330 12.04 -12.17 1.97
N ASN A 331 11.95 -11.40 3.05
CA ASN A 331 12.10 -11.86 4.43
C ASN A 331 10.79 -11.76 5.23
N ALA A 332 9.65 -11.96 4.57
CA ALA A 332 8.35 -11.99 5.25
C ALA A 332 8.35 -13.10 6.31
N GLN A 333 7.98 -12.75 7.55
CA GLN A 333 7.76 -13.75 8.59
C GLN A 333 6.54 -14.60 8.22
N GLU A 334 6.75 -15.91 8.10
CA GLU A 334 5.66 -16.87 7.93
C GLU A 334 4.74 -16.81 9.14
N ILE A 335 3.43 -16.72 8.91
CA ILE A 335 2.44 -16.78 9.98
C ILE A 335 2.38 -18.20 10.50
N LYS A 336 2.65 -18.38 11.78
CA LYS A 336 2.54 -19.68 12.45
C LYS A 336 1.26 -19.76 13.26
N ALA A 337 0.58 -20.91 13.17
CA ALA A 337 -0.67 -21.13 13.86
C ALA A 337 -0.53 -21.00 15.40
N GLU A 338 0.61 -21.46 15.94
CA GLU A 338 0.93 -21.35 17.36
C GLU A 338 1.08 -19.90 17.84
N ASP A 339 1.74 -19.04 17.06
CA ASP A 339 1.94 -17.62 17.43
C ASP A 339 0.61 -16.86 17.46
N VAL A 340 -0.29 -17.19 16.52
CA VAL A 340 -1.65 -16.65 16.47
C VAL A 340 -2.48 -17.13 17.66
N ALA A 341 -2.42 -18.43 18.00
CA ALA A 341 -3.14 -18.99 19.13
C ALA A 341 -2.68 -18.40 20.48
N ASP A 342 -1.37 -18.22 20.65
CA ASP A 342 -0.78 -17.56 21.83
C ASP A 342 -1.21 -16.10 21.92
N TRP A 343 -1.23 -15.38 20.78
CA TRP A 343 -1.67 -14.00 20.71
C TRP A 343 -3.15 -13.82 21.09
N LEU A 344 -4.02 -14.74 20.64
CA LEU A 344 -5.44 -14.77 20.99
C LEU A 344 -5.63 -15.09 22.47
N SER A 345 -4.93 -16.09 23.01
CA SER A 345 -5.02 -16.50 24.41
C SER A 345 -4.64 -15.38 25.39
N ALA A 346 -3.76 -14.47 24.96
CA ALA A 346 -3.38 -13.30 25.74
C ALA A 346 -4.44 -12.16 25.72
N ARG A 347 -5.45 -12.23 24.84
CA ARG A 347 -6.39 -11.13 24.55
C ARG A 347 -7.86 -11.49 24.68
N LEU A 348 -8.20 -12.76 24.50
CA LEU A 348 -9.56 -13.27 24.57
C LEU A 348 -9.76 -14.14 25.82
N PRO A 349 -10.98 -14.17 26.38
CA PRO A 349 -11.39 -15.17 27.36
C PRO A 349 -11.21 -16.61 26.85
N GLU A 350 -10.97 -17.56 27.76
CA GLU A 350 -10.71 -18.98 27.44
C GLU A 350 -11.82 -19.64 26.59
N ASP A 351 -13.08 -19.28 26.80
CA ASP A 351 -14.24 -19.77 26.04
C ASP A 351 -14.35 -19.20 24.60
N ARG A 352 -13.46 -18.28 24.24
CA ARG A 352 -13.36 -17.63 22.93
C ARG A 352 -12.02 -17.88 22.24
N VAL A 353 -11.14 -18.67 22.83
CA VAL A 353 -9.91 -19.09 22.15
C VAL A 353 -10.25 -20.27 21.23
N PRO A 354 -9.96 -20.22 19.92
CA PRO A 354 -10.16 -21.35 19.03
C PRO A 354 -9.40 -22.59 19.51
N ASP A 355 -10.05 -23.76 19.46
CA ASP A 355 -9.42 -25.06 19.71
C ASP A 355 -8.32 -25.36 18.69
N GLN A 356 -8.44 -24.81 17.48
CA GLN A 356 -7.47 -24.97 16.41
C GLN A 356 -7.34 -23.70 15.58
N VAL A 357 -6.11 -23.32 15.24
CA VAL A 357 -5.79 -22.32 14.22
C VAL A 357 -5.15 -23.01 13.02
N ILE A 358 -5.59 -22.66 11.82
CA ILE A 358 -5.11 -23.23 10.55
C ILE A 358 -4.78 -22.08 9.61
N VAL A 359 -3.54 -22.02 9.12
CA VAL A 359 -3.15 -21.10 8.05
C VAL A 359 -3.55 -21.71 6.71
N VAL A 360 -4.24 -20.94 5.86
CA VAL A 360 -4.79 -21.41 4.58
C VAL A 360 -4.43 -20.46 3.45
N ASP A 361 -4.43 -20.97 2.22
CA ASP A 361 -4.20 -20.17 1.00
C ASP A 361 -5.49 -19.60 0.38
N ALA A 362 -6.66 -20.05 0.85
CA ALA A 362 -7.95 -19.51 0.48
C ALA A 362 -8.99 -19.83 1.57
N LEU A 363 -9.92 -18.92 1.80
CA LEU A 363 -11.06 -19.19 2.68
C LEU A 363 -12.16 -19.90 1.90
N PRO A 364 -12.83 -20.94 2.46
CA PRO A 364 -13.92 -21.59 1.76
C PRO A 364 -15.11 -20.63 1.59
N GLN A 365 -15.85 -20.79 0.50
CA GLN A 365 -17.08 -20.02 0.30
C GLN A 365 -18.02 -20.23 1.49
N PRO A 366 -18.71 -19.18 1.97
CA PRO A 366 -19.76 -19.37 2.95
C PRO A 366 -20.79 -20.36 2.38
N VAL A 367 -21.09 -21.41 3.14
CA VAL A 367 -22.13 -22.36 2.75
C VAL A 367 -23.43 -21.55 2.67
N LYS A 368 -23.98 -21.39 1.45
CA LYS A 368 -25.29 -20.77 1.29
C LYS A 368 -26.32 -21.67 1.95
N GLU A 369 -26.87 -21.23 3.08
CA GLU A 369 -28.05 -21.83 3.70
C GLU A 369 -29.29 -21.70 2.82
#